data_AF-A0A3D6BRA0-F1
#
_entry.id   AF-A0A3D6BRA0-F1
#
_cell.length_a   1.000
_cell.length_b   1.000
_cell.length_c   1.000
_cell.angle_alpha   90.00
_cell.angle_beta   90.00
_cell.angle_gamma   90.00
#
_symmetry.space_group_name_H-M   'P 1'
#
loop_
_entity.id
_entity.type
_entity.pdbx_description
1 polymer ?
#
loop_
_entity_poly.entity_id
_entity_poly.type
_entity_poly.pdbx_seq_one_letter_code
_entity_poly.pdbx_strand_id
1 'polypeptide(L)'
;QDILILLDENGKQLSSVGFSEYLQKHMNSGIKQLVFAIGGPYGFSNEVYSKAQGKLSFSKMTFSHQMIRLFVVEQLYRGFTILRNEPYHHQ
;
A
#
# COMPACT_ATOMS: atom_id res chain seq x y z
N GLN A 1 1.47 -11.29 -14.41
CA GLN A 1 0.26 -11.39 -13.57
C GLN A 1 0.15 -10.11 -12.75
N ASP A 2 -1.06 -9.69 -12.42
CA ASP A 2 -1.30 -8.54 -11.56
C ASP A 2 -1.25 -8.98 -10.09
N ILE A 3 -0.75 -8.11 -9.21
CA ILE A 3 -0.67 -8.33 -7.77
C ILE A 3 -1.67 -7.41 -7.08
N LEU A 4 -2.62 -7.99 -6.36
CA LEU A 4 -3.63 -7.30 -5.58
C LEU A 4 -3.23 -7.25 -4.11
N ILE A 5 -3.10 -6.03 -3.59
CA ILE A 5 -2.79 -5.73 -2.19
C ILE A 5 -3.98 -5.00 -1.58
N LEU A 6 -4.51 -5.54 -0.49
CA LEU A 6 -5.62 -4.91 0.21
C LEU A 6 -5.09 -3.91 1.25
N LEU A 7 -5.67 -2.72 1.29
CA LEU A 7 -5.48 -1.76 2.36
C LEU A 7 -6.50 -2.09 3.45
N ASP A 8 -6.00 -2.67 4.54
CA ASP A 8 -6.78 -3.31 5.59
C ASP A 8 -6.11 -3.07 6.95
N GLU A 9 -6.90 -2.76 7.99
CA GLU A 9 -6.36 -2.45 9.33
C GLU A 9 -5.57 -3.62 9.94
N ASN A 10 -5.88 -4.86 9.55
CA ASN A 10 -5.19 -6.09 9.97
C ASN A 10 -4.02 -6.47 9.05
N GLY A 11 -3.65 -5.59 8.11
CA GLY A 11 -2.51 -5.77 7.23
C GLY A 11 -1.16 -5.52 7.91
N LYS A 12 -0.07 -5.86 7.21
CA LYS A 12 1.28 -5.55 7.67
C LYS A 12 1.49 -4.03 7.68
N GLN A 13 2.06 -3.51 8.76
CA GLN A 13 2.49 -2.11 8.85
C GLN A 13 3.93 -1.97 8.36
N LEU A 14 4.19 -0.91 7.61
CA LEU A 14 5.50 -0.56 7.08
C LEU A 14 5.83 0.88 7.47
N SER A 15 7.11 1.16 7.70
CA SER A 15 7.61 2.54 7.67
C SER A 15 7.59 3.06 6.23
N SER A 16 7.75 4.37 6.01
CA SER A 16 7.84 4.91 4.65
C SER A 16 9.02 4.33 3.86
N VAL A 17 10.17 4.09 4.51
CA VAL A 17 11.33 3.41 3.90
C VAL A 17 11.00 1.95 3.58
N GLY A 18 10.35 1.24 4.51
CA GLY A 18 9.90 -0.13 4.25
C GLY A 18 8.87 -0.21 3.12
N PHE A 19 8.02 0.82 2.97
CA PHE A 19 7.09 0.93 1.86
C PHE A 19 7.79 1.23 0.54
N SER A 20 8.82 2.09 0.51
CA SER A 20 9.62 2.30 -0.71
C SER A 20 10.33 1.03 -1.16
N GLU A 21 10.94 0.28 -0.23
CA GLU A 21 11.56 -1.02 -0.53
C GLU A 21 10.54 -2.04 -1.03
N TYR A 22 9.35 -2.05 -0.43
CA TYR A 22 8.24 -2.89 -0.87
C TYR A 22 7.84 -2.60 -2.32
N LEU A 23 7.70 -1.32 -2.69
CA LEU A 23 7.43 -0.90 -4.06
C LEU A 23 8.55 -1.34 -5.01
N GLN A 24 9.81 -1.08 -4.64
CA GLN A 24 10.97 -1.45 -5.47
C GLN A 24 11.06 -2.95 -5.72
N LYS A 25 10.80 -3.78 -4.70
CA LYS A 25 10.76 -5.24 -4.84
C LYS A 25 9.72 -5.69 -5.87
N HIS A 26 8.54 -5.08 -5.86
CA HIS A 26 7.49 -5.39 -6.82
C HIS A 26 7.80 -4.88 -8.23
N MET A 27 8.42 -3.70 -8.37
CA MET A 27 8.88 -3.22 -9.67
C MET A 27 9.92 -4.16 -10.30
N ASN A 28 10.81 -4.72 -9.47
CA ASN A 28 11.87 -5.61 -9.93
C ASN A 28 11.41 -7.05 -10.19
N SER A 29 10.19 -7.43 -9.80
CA SER A 29 9.70 -8.82 -9.93
C SER A 29 9.04 -9.14 -11.27
N GLY A 30 9.01 -8.19 -12.21
CA GLY A 30 8.44 -8.40 -13.55
C GLY A 30 6.91 -8.55 -13.58
N ILE A 31 6.21 -8.12 -12.51
CA ILE A 31 4.75 -8.10 -12.48
C ILE A 31 4.21 -7.04 -13.46
N LYS A 32 2.99 -7.26 -13.96
CA LYS A 32 2.38 -6.33 -14.92
C LYS A 32 1.79 -5.11 -14.22
N GLN A 33 1.07 -5.33 -13.11
CA GLN A 33 0.45 -4.27 -12.31
C GLN A 33 0.52 -4.61 -10.82
N LEU A 34 0.75 -3.58 -10.01
CA LEU A 34 0.56 -3.61 -8.56
C LEU A 34 -0.70 -2.80 -8.23
N VAL A 35 -1.73 -3.46 -7.72
CA VAL A 35 -3.04 -2.88 -7.47
C VAL A 35 -3.26 -2.78 -5.96
N PHE A 36 -3.49 -1.55 -5.49
CA PHE A 36 -3.93 -1.30 -4.11
C PHE A 36 -5.44 -1.14 -4.09
N ALA A 37 -6.14 -2.02 -3.37
CA ALA A 37 -7.58 -1.93 -3.19
C ALA A 37 -7.92 -1.37 -1.80
N ILE A 38 -8.94 -0.51 -1.73
CA ILE A 38 -9.43 0.07 -0.48
C ILE A 38 -10.82 -0.49 -0.21
N GLY A 39 -11.00 -1.07 0.97
CA GLY A 39 -12.25 -1.69 1.38
C GLY A 39 -13.36 -0.68 1.64
N GLY A 40 -14.60 -1.15 1.55
CA GLY A 40 -15.75 -0.39 2.05
C GLY A 40 -15.77 -0.35 3.59
N PRO A 41 -16.81 0.25 4.20
CA PRO A 41 -16.92 0.32 5.67
C PRO A 41 -16.94 -1.04 6.37
N TYR A 42 -17.27 -2.11 5.66
CA TYR A 42 -17.29 -3.50 6.16
C TYR A 42 -16.09 -4.34 5.66
N GLY A 43 -15.08 -3.70 5.07
CA GLY A 43 -13.93 -4.39 4.48
C GLY A 43 -14.22 -4.99 3.11
N PHE A 44 -13.65 -6.17 2.85
CA PHE A 44 -13.76 -6.90 1.59
C PHE A 44 -14.54 -8.20 1.74
N SER A 45 -15.06 -8.74 0.63
CA SER A 45 -15.63 -10.09 0.65
C SER A 45 -14.53 -11.15 0.82
N ASN A 46 -14.89 -12.31 1.37
CA ASN A 46 -13.96 -13.44 1.51
C ASN A 46 -13.32 -13.86 0.18
N GLU A 47 -14.05 -13.70 -0.93
CA GLU A 47 -13.54 -13.96 -2.27
C GLU A 47 -12.40 -13.00 -2.67
N VAL A 48 -12.50 -11.73 -2.29
CA VAL A 48 -11.42 -10.76 -2.55
C VAL A 48 -10.23 -11.04 -1.65
N TYR A 49 -10.46 -11.40 -0.38
CA TYR A 49 -9.39 -11.83 0.52
C TYR A 49 -8.62 -13.04 0.01
N SER A 50 -9.30 -14.04 -0.57
CA SER A 50 -8.64 -15.24 -1.09
C SER A 50 -7.86 -15.00 -2.38
N LYS A 51 -8.22 -13.98 -3.16
CA LYS A 51 -7.52 -13.57 -4.39
C LYS A 51 -6.33 -12.65 -4.14
N ALA A 52 -6.31 -11.93 -3.03
CA ALA A 52 -5.25 -10.98 -2.71
C ALA A 52 -3.94 -11.69 -2.34
N GLN A 53 -2.82 -11.13 -2.80
CA GLN A 53 -1.48 -11.64 -2.51
C GLN A 53 -0.87 -11.01 -1.25
N GLY A 54 -1.54 -10.01 -0.67
CA GLY A 54 -1.08 -9.38 0.56
C GLY A 54 -2.06 -8.34 1.10
N LYS A 55 -1.78 -7.90 2.32
CA LYS A 55 -2.52 -6.83 3.00
C LYS A 55 -1.55 -5.87 3.66
N LEU A 56 -1.78 -4.57 3.50
CA LEU A 56 -1.03 -3.51 4.18
C LEU A 56 -1.97 -2.67 5.06
N SER A 57 -1.44 -2.21 6.18
CA SER A 57 -2.15 -1.35 7.13
C SER A 57 -1.40 -0.03 7.27
N PHE A 58 -2.13 1.09 7.20
CA PHE A 58 -1.57 2.43 7.47
C PHE A 58 -1.57 2.79 8.96
N SER A 59 -2.39 2.13 9.78
CA SER A 59 -2.48 2.38 11.21
C SER A 59 -3.26 1.27 11.91
N LYS A 60 -3.05 1.14 13.22
CA LYS A 60 -3.93 0.33 14.08
C LYS A 60 -5.30 1.00 14.31
N MET A 61 -5.40 2.30 14.01
CA MET A 61 -6.64 3.06 14.10
C MET A 61 -7.46 2.90 12.83
N THR A 62 -8.77 2.89 12.99
CA THR A 62 -9.71 2.84 11.87
C THR A 62 -9.85 4.23 11.25
N PHE A 63 -9.52 4.35 9.98
CA PHE A 63 -9.74 5.56 9.17
C PHE A 63 -10.87 5.35 8.18
N SER A 64 -11.53 6.43 7.78
CA SER A 64 -12.50 6.36 6.69
C SER A 64 -11.79 5.97 5.39
N HIS A 65 -12.50 5.23 4.53
CA HIS A 65 -11.98 4.87 3.20
C HIS A 65 -11.63 6.09 2.34
N GLN A 66 -12.20 7.27 2.63
CA GLN A 66 -11.86 8.54 1.98
C GLN A 66 -10.48 9.03 2.40
N MET A 67 -10.15 8.95 3.69
CA MET A 67 -8.82 9.33 4.20
C MET A 67 -7.73 8.36 3.71
N ILE A 68 -8.02 7.05 3.69
CA ILE A 68 -7.06 6.04 3.20
C ILE A 68 -6.66 6.30 1.74
N ARG A 69 -7.57 6.78 0.90
CA ARG A 69 -7.24 7.18 -0.49
C ARG A 69 -6.15 8.25 -0.53
N LEU A 70 -6.26 9.27 0.32
CA LEU A 70 -5.26 10.34 0.39
C LEU A 70 -3.93 9.82 0.94
N PHE A 71 -3.96 9.00 1.99
CA PHE A 71 -2.75 8.42 2.57
C PHE A 71 -1.99 7.52 1.61
N VAL A 72 -2.68 6.65 0.85
CA VAL A 72 -1.97 5.80 -0.12
C VAL A 72 -1.36 6.61 -1.25
N VAL A 73 -2.04 7.65 -1.75
CA VAL A 73 -1.49 8.52 -2.81
C VAL A 73 -0.25 9.27 -2.31
N GLU A 74 -0.31 9.83 -1.11
CA GLU A 74 0.83 10.53 -0.51
C GLU A 74 1.99 9.57 -0.21
N GLN A 75 1.73 8.38 0.33
CA GLN A 75 2.79 7.41 0.62
C GLN A 75 3.38 6.80 -0.66
N LEU A 76 2.61 6.67 -1.74
CA LEU A 76 3.15 6.32 -3.07
C LEU A 76 4.11 7.40 -3.56
N TYR A 77 3.68 8.67 -3.51
CA TYR A 77 4.53 9.80 -3.87
C TYR A 77 5.83 9.78 -3.05
N ARG A 78 5.72 9.76 -1.71
CA ARG A 78 6.85 9.68 -0.77
C ARG A 78 7.76 8.48 -1.07
N GLY A 79 7.16 7.30 -1.29
CA GLY A 79 7.90 6.08 -1.59
C GLY A 79 8.75 6.21 -2.86
N PHE A 80 8.19 6.76 -3.93
CA PHE A 80 8.95 7.01 -5.17
C PHE A 80 10.00 8.12 -5.00
N THR A 81 9.72 9.18 -4.24
CA THR A 81 10.71 10.23 -3.93
C THR A 81 11.91 9.64 -3.20
N ILE A 82 11.68 8.76 -2.21
CA ILE A 82 12.76 8.01 -1.53
C ILE A 82 13.55 7.15 -2.52
N LEU A 83 12.88 6.38 -3.39
CA LEU A 83 13.56 5.53 -4.37
C LEU A 83 14.41 6.31 -5.38
N ARG A 84 14.08 7.58 -5.64
CA ARG A 84 14.82 8.46 -6.53
C ARG A 84 15.96 9.21 -5.82
N ASN A 85 16.14 9.01 -4.52
CA ASN A 85 17.04 9.81 -3.69
C ASN A 85 16.79 11.33 -3.81
N GLU A 86 15.54 11.72 -4.05
CA GLU A 86 15.15 13.12 -4.10
C GLU A 86 15.03 13.66 -2.66
N PRO A 87 15.45 14.91 -2.40
CA PRO A 87 15.28 15.51 -1.09
C PRO A 87 13.80 15.61 -0.76
N TYR A 88 13.41 14.95 0.32
CA TYR A 88 12.06 14.97 0.85
C TYR A 88 12.11 15.30 2.33
N HIS A 89 11.10 16.04 2.82
CA HIS A 89 11.11 16.71 4.13
C HIS A 89 11.89 15.96 5.21
N HIS A 90 12.91 16.65 5.74
CA HIS A 90 13.98 16.19 6.62
C HIS A 90 13.69 14.90 7.39
N GLN A 91 14.29 13.80 6.92
CA GLN A 91 14.95 12.89 7.85
C GLN A 91 16.42 13.27 7.92
#